data_AF-A0A2V2B7A3-F1
#
_entry.id   AF-A0A2V2B7A3-F1
#
_cell.length_a   1.000
_cell.length_b   1.000
_cell.length_c   1.000
_cell.angle_alpha   90.00
_cell.angle_beta   90.00
_cell.angle_gamma   90.00
#
_symmetry.space_group_name_H-M   'P 1'
#
loop_
_entity.id
_entity.type
_entity.pdbx_description
1 polymer ?
#
loop_
_entity_poly.entity_id
_entity_poly.type
_entity_poly.pdbx_seq_one_letter_code
_entity_poly.pdbx_strand_id
1 'polypeptide(L)'
;MNYNELMEVDLGALGNAVADWKRVAEAMQRLGGEARDGLQAKAEKARWEGVNAGVTRDFVGKTVKEFEDLHTEAKSIFSVLDDAHTELKDIQQQARSVTAEAKEAGFTVTGGKDGTVVIGDALVCEVDGPG
;
A
#
# COMPACT_ATOMS: atom_id res chain seq x y z
N MET A 1 -7.42 -15.54 0.62
CA MET A 1 -6.65 -15.51 -0.63
C MET A 1 -6.30 -16.93 -1.02
N ASN A 2 -7.14 -17.56 -1.84
CA ASN A 2 -6.82 -18.79 -2.56
C ASN A 2 -6.31 -18.45 -3.98
N TYR A 3 -5.92 -19.46 -4.76
CA TYR A 3 -5.39 -19.28 -6.11
C TYR A 3 -6.35 -18.53 -7.04
N ASN A 4 -7.65 -18.87 -7.05
CA ASN A 4 -8.62 -18.20 -7.92
C ASN A 4 -8.76 -16.72 -7.53
N GLU A 5 -8.86 -16.44 -6.23
CA GLU A 5 -8.90 -15.06 -5.71
C GLU A 5 -7.66 -14.27 -6.12
N LEU A 6 -6.47 -14.85 -5.99
CA LEU A 6 -5.21 -14.22 -6.41
C LEU A 6 -5.20 -13.95 -7.92
N MET A 7 -5.72 -14.86 -8.74
CA MET A 7 -5.69 -14.72 -10.20
C MET A 7 -6.65 -13.63 -10.70
N GLU A 8 -7.78 -13.45 -10.01
CA GLU A 8 -8.87 -12.56 -10.39
C GLU A 8 -8.82 -11.18 -9.73
N VAL A 9 -8.20 -11.06 -8.55
CA VAL A 9 -8.22 -9.81 -7.78
C VAL A 9 -7.61 -8.65 -8.58
N ASP A 10 -8.36 -7.56 -8.66
CA ASP A 10 -7.86 -6.28 -9.11
C ASP A 10 -7.19 -5.55 -7.95
N LEU A 11 -5.86 -5.47 -8.00
CA LEU A 11 -5.04 -4.79 -6.99
C LEU A 11 -5.06 -3.25 -7.14
N GLY A 12 -5.84 -2.70 -8.08
CA GLY A 12 -5.96 -1.26 -8.32
C GLY A 12 -6.43 -0.47 -7.10
N ALA A 13 -7.37 -1.01 -6.30
CA ALA A 13 -7.83 -0.36 -5.08
C ALA A 13 -6.70 -0.23 -4.04
N LEU A 14 -5.87 -1.26 -3.90
CA LEU A 14 -4.70 -1.23 -3.02
C LEU A 14 -3.65 -0.24 -3.56
N GLY A 15 -3.40 -0.21 -4.87
CA GLY A 15 -2.52 0.77 -5.51
C GLY A 15 -2.98 2.22 -5.31
N ASN A 16 -4.30 2.47 -5.32
CA ASN A 16 -4.86 3.79 -5.01
C ASN A 16 -4.60 4.16 -3.53
N ALA A 17 -4.81 3.22 -2.62
CA ALA A 17 -4.52 3.44 -1.20
C ALA A 17 -3.04 3.76 -0.95
N VAL A 18 -2.12 3.08 -1.64
CA VAL A 18 -0.67 3.40 -1.62
C VAL A 18 -0.44 4.85 -2.05
N ALA A 19 -1.01 5.26 -3.18
CA ALA A 19 -0.86 6.63 -3.69
C ALA A 19 -1.43 7.68 -2.73
N ASP A 20 -2.57 7.40 -2.09
CA ASP A 20 -3.20 8.30 -1.14
C ASP A 20 -2.37 8.45 0.14
N TRP A 21 -1.88 7.35 0.72
CA TRP A 21 -1.03 7.42 1.91
C TRP A 21 0.32 8.09 1.64
N LYS A 22 0.88 7.91 0.44
CA LYS A 22 2.04 8.68 0.00
C LYS A 22 1.76 10.19 0.02
N ARG A 23 0.62 10.63 -0.53
CA ARG A 23 0.22 12.05 -0.52
C ARG A 23 0.02 12.57 0.89
N VAL A 24 -0.55 11.77 1.80
CA VAL A 24 -0.71 12.14 3.21
C VAL A 24 0.65 12.34 3.87
N ALA A 25 1.60 11.43 3.67
CA ALA A 25 2.96 11.56 4.22
C ALA A 25 3.66 12.83 3.71
N GLU A 26 3.60 13.09 2.39
CA GLU A 26 4.15 14.31 1.78
C GLU A 26 3.48 15.59 2.33
N ALA A 27 2.16 15.55 2.53
CA ALA A 27 1.42 16.68 3.09
C ALA A 27 1.80 16.96 4.55
N MET A 28 1.93 15.93 5.39
CA MET A 28 2.35 16.09 6.79
C MET A 28 3.78 16.62 6.88
N GLN A 29 4.69 16.13 6.02
CA GLN A 29 6.05 16.66 5.94
C GLN A 29 6.06 18.16 5.59
N ARG A 30 5.28 18.56 4.59
CA ARG A 30 5.16 19.97 4.18
C ARG A 30 4.57 20.83 5.29
N LEU A 31 3.43 20.43 5.87
CA LEU A 31 2.76 21.19 6.93
C LEU A 31 3.62 21.30 8.20
N GLY A 32 4.37 20.24 8.55
CA GLY A 32 5.34 20.29 9.64
C GLY A 32 6.46 21.29 9.38
N GLY A 33 6.97 21.35 8.15
CA GLY A 33 7.94 22.38 7.73
C GLY A 33 7.36 23.80 7.82
N GLU A 34 6.16 24.03 7.30
CA GLU A 34 5.47 25.32 7.38
C GLU A 34 5.19 25.74 8.84
N ALA A 35 4.83 24.79 9.70
CA ALA A 35 4.63 25.04 11.13
C ALA A 35 5.95 25.42 11.82
N ARG A 36 7.05 24.73 11.52
CA ARG A 36 8.38 25.00 12.11
C ARG A 36 8.94 26.34 11.64
N ASP A 37 9.03 26.52 10.32
CA ASP A 37 9.70 27.67 9.71
C ASP A 37 8.82 28.92 9.72
N GLY A 38 7.50 28.73 9.82
CA GLY A 38 6.50 29.79 9.88
C GLY A 38 6.04 30.09 11.30
N LEU A 39 5.23 29.20 11.89
CA LEU A 39 4.56 29.46 13.18
C LEU A 39 5.57 29.53 14.33
N GLN A 40 6.43 28.51 14.47
CA GLN A 40 7.40 28.44 15.56
C GLN A 40 8.43 29.56 15.47
N ALA A 41 9.06 29.74 14.31
CA ALA A 41 10.04 30.81 14.13
C ALA A 41 9.45 32.22 14.41
N LYS A 42 8.18 32.46 14.09
CA LYS A 42 7.50 33.74 14.41
C LYS A 42 7.17 33.85 15.90
N ALA A 43 6.66 32.78 16.51
CA ALA A 43 6.33 32.77 17.94
C ALA A 43 7.56 33.01 18.84
N GLU A 44 8.71 32.46 18.44
CA GLU A 44 10.00 32.64 19.11
C GLU A 44 10.52 34.09 18.98
N LYS A 45 10.38 34.71 17.80
CA LYS A 45 10.85 36.09 17.55
C LYS A 45 9.92 37.19 18.07
N ALA A 46 8.67 36.85 18.37
CA ALA A 46 7.69 37.83 18.81
C ALA A 46 8.06 38.39 20.20
N ARG A 47 7.89 39.71 20.38
CA ARG A 47 8.23 40.45 21.62
C ARG A 47 7.13 40.44 22.68
N TRP A 48 6.05 39.71 22.45
CA TRP A 48 5.00 39.51 23.44
C TRP A 48 5.50 38.72 24.65
N GLU A 49 5.06 39.14 25.83
CA GLU A 49 5.51 38.65 27.13
C GLU A 49 4.32 38.35 28.06
N GLY A 50 4.61 37.69 29.17
CA GLY A 50 3.61 37.20 30.12
C GLY A 50 3.18 35.76 29.85
N VAL A 51 2.29 35.24 30.70
CA VAL A 51 1.91 33.81 30.75
C VAL A 51 1.39 33.30 29.40
N ASN A 52 0.57 34.08 28.70
CA ASN A 52 0.02 33.68 27.40
C ASN A 52 1.09 33.50 26.31
N ALA A 53 2.20 34.23 26.40
CA ALA A 53 3.31 34.09 25.45
C ALA A 53 4.05 32.75 25.66
N GLY A 54 4.19 32.28 26.90
CA GLY A 54 4.73 30.94 27.20
C GLY A 54 3.80 29.84 26.69
N VAL A 55 2.52 29.90 27.07
CA VAL A 55 1.51 28.90 26.66
C VAL A 55 1.43 28.76 25.15
N THR A 56 1.46 29.88 24.41
CA THR A 56 1.36 29.80 22.95
C THR A 56 2.63 29.25 22.30
N ARG A 57 3.82 29.60 22.81
CA ARG A 57 5.08 29.02 22.29
C ARG A 57 5.12 27.51 22.50
N ASP A 58 4.70 27.04 23.68
CA ASP A 58 4.60 25.60 23.97
C ASP A 58 3.57 24.91 23.06
N PHE A 59 2.40 25.53 22.86
CA PHE A 59 1.38 24.99 21.96
C PHE A 59 1.91 24.85 20.53
N VAL A 60 2.57 25.88 20.00
CA VAL A 60 3.16 25.86 18.66
C VAL A 60 4.25 24.79 18.55
N GLY A 61 5.13 24.68 19.55
CA GLY A 61 6.15 23.63 19.59
C GLY A 61 5.55 22.22 19.58
N LYS A 62 4.46 22.00 20.34
CA LYS A 62 3.70 20.74 20.29
C LYS A 62 3.11 20.50 18.91
N THR A 63 2.47 21.49 18.29
CA THR A 63 1.92 21.35 16.94
C THR A 63 2.97 20.96 15.91
N VAL A 64 4.18 21.51 15.97
CA VAL A 64 5.29 21.11 15.08
C VAL A 64 5.63 19.64 15.28
N LYS A 65 5.77 19.21 16.55
CA LYS A 65 6.06 17.82 16.89
C LYS A 65 4.96 16.86 16.39
N GLU A 66 3.69 17.20 16.57
CA GLU A 66 2.56 16.39 16.10
C GLU A 66 2.61 16.18 14.57
N PHE A 67 2.99 17.20 13.78
CA PHE A 67 3.18 17.02 12.34
C PHE A 67 4.35 16.09 11.98
N GLU A 68 5.45 16.14 12.73
CA GLU A 68 6.59 15.23 12.55
C GLU A 68 6.22 13.78 12.87
N ASP A 69 5.48 13.59 13.97
CA ASP A 69 4.99 12.27 14.41
C ASP A 69 3.97 11.73 13.38
N LEU A 70 2.99 12.53 12.96
CA LEU A 70 2.01 12.16 11.92
C LEU A 70 2.65 11.84 10.56
N HIS A 71 3.70 12.57 10.17
CA HIS A 71 4.45 12.24 8.96
C HIS A 71 5.11 10.86 9.08
N THR A 72 5.68 10.54 10.25
CA THR A 72 6.31 9.24 10.50
C THR A 72 5.28 8.11 10.44
N GLU A 73 4.11 8.29 11.06
CA GLU A 73 3.01 7.33 11.01
C GLU A 73 2.48 7.13 9.59
N ALA A 74 2.19 8.22 8.87
CA ALA A 74 1.70 8.17 7.49
C ALA A 74 2.70 7.48 6.55
N LYS A 75 4.01 7.74 6.73
CA LYS A 75 5.06 7.07 5.98
C LYS A 75 5.12 5.57 6.27
N SER A 76 4.95 5.17 7.52
CA SER A 76 4.89 3.75 7.91
C SER A 76 3.73 3.03 7.23
N ILE A 77 2.54 3.64 7.25
CA ILE A 77 1.35 3.07 6.59
C ILE A 77 1.55 2.98 5.07
N PHE A 78 2.06 4.05 4.45
CA PHE A 78 2.42 4.03 3.03
C PHE A 78 3.36 2.85 2.70
N SER A 79 4.45 2.67 3.45
CA SER A 79 5.42 1.62 3.20
C SER A 79 4.82 0.22 3.29
N VAL A 80 4.04 -0.08 4.34
CA VAL A 80 3.41 -1.39 4.48
C VAL A 80 2.44 -1.69 3.33
N LEU A 81 1.68 -0.68 2.88
CA LEU A 81 0.76 -0.85 1.75
C LEU A 81 1.51 -1.02 0.43
N ASP A 82 2.60 -0.27 0.22
CA ASP A 82 3.40 -0.32 -1.01
C ASP A 82 4.11 -1.67 -1.15
N ASP A 83 4.69 -2.17 -0.06
CA ASP A 83 5.31 -3.49 0.01
C ASP A 83 4.27 -4.57 -0.30
N ALA A 84 3.13 -4.56 0.38
CA ALA A 84 2.05 -5.53 0.14
C ALA A 84 1.51 -5.48 -1.30
N HIS A 85 1.34 -4.28 -1.86
CA HIS A 85 0.89 -4.10 -3.25
C HIS A 85 1.89 -4.65 -4.25
N THR A 86 3.18 -4.39 -4.03
CA THR A 86 4.27 -4.86 -4.89
C THR A 86 4.39 -6.38 -4.83
N GLU A 87 4.44 -6.96 -3.63
CA GLU A 87 4.53 -8.40 -3.44
C GLU A 87 3.33 -9.13 -4.04
N LEU A 88 2.10 -8.65 -3.82
CA LEU A 88 0.90 -9.26 -4.38
C LEU A 88 0.88 -9.19 -5.91
N LYS A 89 1.34 -8.08 -6.50
CA LYS A 89 1.45 -7.96 -7.96
C LYS A 89 2.46 -8.96 -8.53
N ASP A 90 3.62 -9.07 -7.90
CA ASP A 90 4.67 -9.99 -8.34
C ASP A 90 4.20 -11.44 -8.22
N ILE A 91 3.57 -11.81 -7.10
CA ILE A 91 3.01 -13.14 -6.89
C ILE A 91 1.91 -13.44 -7.92
N GLN A 92 1.00 -12.50 -8.18
CA GLN A 92 -0.06 -12.67 -9.19
C GLN A 92 0.54 -12.85 -10.59
N GLN A 93 1.56 -12.06 -10.95
CA GLN A 93 2.22 -12.14 -12.25
C GLN A 93 2.95 -13.49 -12.43
N GLN A 94 3.66 -13.95 -11.41
CA GLN A 94 4.32 -15.25 -11.43
C GLN A 94 3.32 -16.40 -11.53
N ALA A 95 2.23 -16.35 -10.75
CA ALA A 95 1.16 -17.34 -10.83
C ALA A 95 0.54 -17.40 -12.23
N ARG A 96 0.31 -16.25 -12.87
CA ARG A 96 -0.18 -16.16 -14.26
C ARG A 96 0.81 -16.76 -15.26
N SER A 97 2.11 -16.46 -15.14
CA SER A 97 3.14 -17.03 -16.02
C SER A 97 3.20 -18.54 -15.93
N VAL A 98 3.33 -19.08 -14.72
CA VAL A 98 3.42 -20.53 -14.49
C VAL A 98 2.15 -21.25 -14.94
N THR A 99 0.98 -20.62 -14.76
CA THR A 99 -0.29 -21.17 -15.25
C THR A 99 -0.34 -21.22 -16.78
N ALA A 100 0.18 -20.19 -17.46
CA ALA A 100 0.27 -20.17 -18.92
C ALA A 100 1.23 -21.25 -19.44
N GLU A 101 2.41 -21.39 -18.82
CA GLU A 101 3.39 -22.42 -19.15
C GLU A 101 2.82 -23.84 -18.94
N ALA A 102 2.12 -24.08 -17.83
CA ALA A 102 1.45 -25.34 -17.57
C ALA A 102 0.41 -25.67 -18.64
N LYS A 103 -0.35 -24.66 -19.09
CA LYS A 103 -1.32 -24.81 -20.18
C LYS A 103 -0.66 -25.18 -21.51
N GLU A 104 0.47 -24.55 -21.84
CA GLU A 104 1.25 -24.91 -23.04
C GLU A 104 1.80 -26.33 -22.97
N ALA A 105 2.10 -26.82 -21.77
CA ALA A 105 2.53 -28.19 -21.51
C ALA A 105 1.37 -29.21 -21.42
N GLY A 106 0.12 -28.80 -21.66
CA GLY A 106 -1.04 -29.70 -21.65
C GLY A 106 -1.65 -29.95 -20.26
N PHE A 107 -1.40 -29.07 -19.29
CA PHE A 107 -1.99 -29.13 -17.97
C PHE A 107 -3.00 -28.01 -17.73
N THR A 108 -3.88 -28.22 -16.75
CA THR A 108 -4.81 -27.23 -16.22
C THR A 108 -4.46 -26.96 -14.76
N VAL A 109 -4.46 -25.68 -14.36
CA VAL A 109 -4.17 -25.25 -12.99
C VAL A 109 -5.44 -24.62 -12.42
N THR A 110 -5.86 -25.07 -11.23
CA THR A 110 -7.07 -24.61 -10.57
C THR A 110 -6.86 -24.44 -9.07
N GLY A 111 -7.70 -23.63 -8.42
CA GLY A 111 -7.74 -23.54 -6.97
C GLY A 111 -8.40 -24.77 -6.33
N GLY A 112 -7.74 -25.34 -5.33
CA GLY A 112 -8.25 -26.40 -4.46
C GLY A 112 -8.79 -25.88 -3.12
N LYS A 113 -9.11 -26.80 -2.22
CA LYS A 113 -9.56 -26.46 -0.85
C LYS A 113 -8.40 -25.91 -0.01
N ASP A 114 -8.72 -25.09 0.97
CA ASP A 114 -7.77 -24.56 1.97
C ASP A 114 -6.53 -23.87 1.35
N GLY A 115 -6.70 -23.24 0.18
CA GLY A 115 -5.62 -22.52 -0.51
C GLY A 115 -4.66 -23.40 -1.30
N THR A 116 -4.94 -24.70 -1.46
CA THR A 116 -4.15 -25.59 -2.30
C THR A 116 -4.31 -25.25 -3.80
N VAL A 117 -3.33 -25.65 -4.61
CA VAL A 117 -3.37 -25.58 -6.07
C VAL A 117 -3.46 -26.99 -6.62
N VAL A 118 -4.39 -27.22 -7.55
CA VAL A 118 -4.60 -28.52 -8.18
C VAL A 118 -4.18 -28.43 -9.64
N ILE A 119 -3.35 -29.39 -10.06
CA ILE A 119 -2.90 -29.57 -11.43
C ILE A 119 -3.59 -30.82 -11.98
N GLY A 120 -4.24 -30.70 -13.13
CA GLY A 120 -4.83 -31.83 -13.84
C GLY A 120 -4.45 -31.82 -15.31
N ASP A 121 -4.58 -32.97 -15.98
CA ASP A 121 -4.35 -33.05 -17.43
C ASP A 121 -5.41 -32.22 -18.17
N ALA A 122 -5.01 -31.53 -19.23
CA ALA A 122 -5.98 -30.91 -20.13
C ALA A 122 -6.82 -32.03 -20.75
N LEU A 123 -8.14 -31.99 -20.52
CA LEU A 123 -9.11 -32.84 -21.21
C LEU A 123 -8.92 -32.62 -22.73
N VAL A 124 -8.14 -33.50 -23.36
CA VAL A 124 -8.18 -33.68 -24.79
C VAL A 124 -9.53 -34.32 -25.05
N CYS A 125 -10.47 -33.55 -25.60
CA CYS A 125 -11.65 -34.15 -26.19
C CYS A 125 -11.16 -35.06 -27.32
N GLU A 126 -10.97 -36.35 -27.04
CA GLU A 126 -11.03 -37.37 -28.08
C GLU A 126 -12.43 -37.26 -28.67
N VAL A 127 -12.49 -36.62 -29.84
CA VAL A 127 -13.68 -36.68 -30.67
C VAL A 127 -13.69 -38.12 -31.20
N ASP A 128 -14.37 -39.02 -30.49
CA ASP A 128 -14.76 -40.32 -31.02
C ASP A 128 -15.71 -40.06 -32.20
N GLY A 129 -15.14 -39.91 -33.40
CA GLY A 129 -15.87 -39.89 -34.64
C GLY A 129 -16.39 -41.31 -34.93
N PRO A 130 -17.68 -41.49 -35.25
CA PRO A 130 -18.18 -42.81 -35.57
C PRO A 130 -17.70 -43.22 -36.96
N GLY A 131 -17.03 -44.39 -37.03
CA GLY A 131 -17.05 -45.37 -38.12
C GLY A 131 -16.82 -44.90 -39.56
#